data_AF-A0AAV6LSB1-F1
#
_entry.id   AF-A0AAV6LSB1-F1
#
_cell.length_a   1.000
_cell.length_b   1.000
_cell.length_c   1.000
_cell.angle_alpha   90.00
_cell.angle_beta   90.00
_cell.angle_gamma   90.00
#
_symmetry.space_group_name_H-M   'P 1'
#
loop_
_entity.id
_entity.type
_entity.pdbx_description
1 polymer ?
#
loop_
_entity_poly.entity_id
_entity_poly.type
_entity_poly.pdbx_seq_one_letter_code
_entity_poly.pdbx_strand_id
1 'polypeptide(L)'
;MDPRLQRSPASIEALEKVLRLARHCLAPNRQSRPSMKQCGEVLWGIRKDFREKNNVRAAPTAHYSEQIDVRKDNREMFGIEDGESYEFRSA
;
A
#
# COMPACT_ATOMS: atom_id res chain seq x y z
N MET A 1 -8.47 -14.79 -4.01
CA MET A 1 -7.32 -13.88 -4.27
C MET A 1 -7.76 -12.89 -5.31
N ASP A 2 -7.47 -11.59 -5.14
CA ASP A 2 -7.90 -10.54 -6.09
C ASP A 2 -7.49 -10.95 -7.52
N PRO A 3 -8.44 -11.14 -8.45
CA PRO A 3 -8.14 -11.51 -9.84
C PRO A 3 -7.24 -10.51 -10.56
N ARG A 4 -7.19 -9.26 -10.09
CA ARG A 4 -6.37 -8.19 -10.66
C ARG A 4 -4.93 -8.18 -10.14
N LEU A 5 -4.63 -8.96 -9.11
CA LEU A 5 -3.27 -9.04 -8.57
C LEU A 5 -2.39 -9.90 -9.47
N GLN A 6 -1.40 -9.28 -10.10
CA GLN A 6 -0.40 -9.97 -10.90
C GLN A 6 0.41 -10.93 -10.03
N ARG A 7 0.32 -12.23 -10.33
CA ARG A 7 1.04 -13.28 -9.61
C ARG A 7 2.51 -13.29 -10.02
N SER A 8 3.33 -12.65 -9.20
CA SER A 8 4.79 -12.72 -9.23
C SER A 8 5.34 -13.35 -7.95
N PRO A 9 6.59 -13.86 -7.94
CA PRO A 9 7.22 -14.35 -6.71
C PRO A 9 7.21 -13.31 -5.59
N ALA A 10 7.47 -12.04 -5.92
CA ALA A 10 7.40 -10.93 -4.97
C ALA A 10 5.98 -10.74 -4.41
N SER A 11 4.94 -10.86 -5.23
CA SER A 11 3.55 -10.73 -4.78
C SER A 11 3.12 -11.88 -3.85
N ILE A 12 3.58 -13.10 -4.13
CA ILE A 12 3.30 -14.28 -3.32
C ILE A 12 3.95 -14.12 -1.94
N GLU A 13 5.23 -13.73 -1.92
CA GLU A 13 5.94 -13.51 -0.66
C GLU A 13 5.32 -12.36 0.17
N ALA A 14 4.98 -11.25 -0.47
CA ALA A 14 4.32 -10.12 0.21
C ALA A 14 2.98 -10.58 0.82
N LEU A 15 2.20 -11.34 0.07
CA LEU A 15 0.93 -11.90 0.50
C LEU A 15 1.10 -12.88 1.68
N GLU A 16 2.10 -13.76 1.66
CA GLU A 16 2.41 -14.65 2.77
C GLU A 16 2.76 -13.88 4.06
N LYS A 17 3.52 -12.79 3.94
CA LYS A 17 3.83 -11.90 5.07
C LYS A 17 2.56 -11.22 5.60
N VAL A 18 1.69 -10.73 4.72
CA VAL A 18 0.39 -10.13 5.11
C VAL A 18 -0.51 -11.15 5.81
N LEU A 19 -0.62 -12.38 5.28
CA LEU A 19 -1.44 -13.43 5.88
C LEU A 19 -0.91 -13.86 7.25
N ARG A 20 0.42 -13.90 7.44
CA ARG A 20 1.03 -14.12 8.76
C ARG A 20 0.65 -13.03 9.75
N LEU A 21 0.69 -11.76 9.35
CA LEU A 21 0.25 -10.65 10.17
C LEU A 21 -1.25 -10.75 10.48
N ALA A 22 -2.10 -11.03 9.49
CA ALA A 22 -3.53 -11.20 9.68
C ALA A 22 -3.85 -12.29 10.71
N ARG A 23 -3.13 -13.42 10.67
CA ARG A 23 -3.26 -14.48 11.67
C ARG A 23 -2.93 -13.99 13.09
N HIS A 24 -1.95 -13.11 13.26
CA HIS A 24 -1.64 -12.52 14.57
C HIS A 24 -2.71 -11.51 15.01
N CYS A 25 -3.22 -10.69 14.09
CA CYS A 25 -4.34 -9.78 14.36
C CYS A 25 -5.61 -10.52 14.81
N LEU A 26 -5.82 -11.72 14.27
CA LEU A 26 -6.97 -12.59 14.57
C LEU A 26 -6.72 -13.56 15.74
N ALA A 27 -5.65 -13.36 16.53
CA ALA A 27 -5.37 -14.26 17.64
C ALA A 27 -6.55 -14.32 18.64
N PRO A 28 -6.83 -15.50 19.24
CA PRO A 28 -8.00 -15.66 20.12
C PRO A 28 -7.89 -14.80 21.38
N ASN A 29 -6.68 -14.66 21.95
CA ASN A 29 -6.41 -13.78 23.07
C ASN A 29 -6.14 -12.35 22.58
N ARG A 30 -6.75 -11.35 23.24
CA ARG A 30 -6.52 -9.93 22.94
C ARG A 30 -5.08 -9.51 23.18
N GLN A 31 -4.42 -10.05 24.20
CA GLN A 31 -3.04 -9.68 24.57
C GLN A 31 -2.00 -10.18 23.56
N SER A 32 -2.31 -11.22 22.80
CA SER A 32 -1.42 -11.73 21.74
C SER A 32 -1.63 -11.03 20.40
N ARG A 33 -2.62 -10.14 20.28
CA ARG A 33 -2.83 -9.35 19.06
C ARG A 33 -1.84 -8.17 19.06
N PRO A 34 -1.25 -7.84 17.91
CA PRO A 34 -0.39 -6.67 17.79
C PRO A 34 -1.19 -5.37 17.97
N SER A 35 -0.51 -4.32 18.44
CA SER A 35 -1.04 -2.97 18.40
C SER A 35 -1.13 -2.46 16.96
N MET A 36 -2.01 -1.48 16.69
CA MET A 36 -2.11 -0.89 15.36
C MET A 36 -0.79 -0.25 14.89
N LYS A 37 0.02 0.28 15.82
CA LYS A 37 1.36 0.79 15.54
C LYS A 37 2.26 -0.31 14.97
N GLN A 38 2.33 -1.46 15.64
CA GLN A 38 3.11 -2.62 15.18
C GLN A 38 2.61 -3.14 13.83
N CYS A 39 1.29 -3.20 13.63
CA CYS A 39 0.73 -3.55 12.32
C CYS A 39 1.23 -2.60 11.22
N GLY A 40 1.23 -1.29 11.49
CA GLY A 40 1.71 -0.27 10.55
C GLY A 40 3.19 -0.45 10.21
N GLU A 41 4.03 -0.70 11.21
CA GLU A 41 5.47 -0.96 11.03
C GLU A 41 5.72 -2.20 10.16
N VAL A 42 5.03 -3.31 10.45
CA VAL A 42 5.15 -4.55 9.67
C VAL A 42 4.66 -4.35 8.23
N LEU A 43 3.50 -3.70 8.04
CA LEU A 43 2.96 -3.42 6.71
C LEU A 43 3.87 -2.48 5.90
N TRP A 44 4.50 -1.49 6.56
CA TRP A 44 5.47 -0.63 5.91
C TRP A 44 6.68 -1.41 5.40
N GLY A 45 7.21 -2.33 6.21
CA GLY A 45 8.29 -3.24 5.81
C GLY A 45 7.91 -4.10 4.61
N ILE A 46 6.72 -4.72 4.64
CA ILE A 46 6.22 -5.54 3.52
C ILE A 46 6.13 -4.71 2.22
N ARG A 47 5.59 -3.49 2.27
CA ARG A 47 5.51 -2.61 1.09
C ARG A 47 6.89 -2.23 0.56
N LYS A 48 7.83 -1.94 1.46
CA LYS A 48 9.22 -1.60 1.11
C LYS A 48 9.89 -2.77 0.39
N ASP A 49 9.87 -3.96 0.99
CA ASP A 49 10.45 -5.19 0.41
C ASP A 49 9.86 -5.50 -0.97
N PHE A 50 8.53 -5.38 -1.10
CA PHE A 50 7.85 -5.63 -2.37
C PHE A 50 8.27 -4.64 -3.46
N ARG A 51 8.37 -3.35 -3.13
CA ARG A 51 8.83 -2.32 -4.06
C ARG A 51 10.26 -2.57 -4.51
N GLU A 52 11.16 -2.89 -3.59
CA GLU A 52 12.56 -3.18 -3.89
C GLU A 52 12.69 -4.36 -4.86
N LYS A 53 11.99 -5.47 -4.58
CA LYS A 53 12.01 -6.67 -5.44
C LYS A 53 11.40 -6.43 -6.82
N ASN A 54 10.42 -5.53 -6.92
CA ASN A 54 9.84 -5.17 -8.21
C ASN A 54 10.74 -4.20 -9.00
N ASN A 55 11.44 -3.30 -8.31
CA ASN A 55 12.32 -2.30 -8.94
C ASN A 55 13.63 -2.90 -9.48
N VAL A 56 14.16 -3.97 -8.86
CA VAL A 56 15.35 -4.69 -9.34
C VAL A 56 15.11 -5.31 -10.74
N ARG A 57 13.86 -5.50 -11.16
CA ARG A 57 13.53 -5.98 -12.52
C ARG A 57 13.46 -4.86 -13.57
N ALA A 58 13.61 -3.60 -13.18
CA ALA A 58 13.26 -2.44 -14.01
C ALA A 58 14.43 -1.68 -14.67
N ALA A 59 15.66 -2.23 -14.78
CA ALA A 59 16.69 -1.61 -15.64
C ALA A 59 17.71 -2.60 -16.24
N PRO A 60 18.19 -2.41 -17.50
CA PRO A 60 17.75 -1.45 -18.52
C PRO A 60 17.43 -2.14 -19.87
N THR A 61 16.16 -2.13 -20.28
CA THR A 61 15.82 -2.05 -21.71
C THR A 61 15.04 -0.76 -21.89
N ALA A 62 15.66 0.18 -22.60
CA ALA A 62 15.06 1.45 -22.95
C ALA A 62 13.66 1.25 -23.57
N HIS A 63 12.72 2.10 -23.16
CA HIS A 63 11.70 2.80 -23.96
C HIS A 63 10.48 3.14 -23.06
N TYR A 64 10.38 4.44 -22.73
CA TYR A 64 9.21 5.22 -22.32
C TYR A 64 8.11 4.54 -21.48
N SER A 65 7.98 4.95 -20.21
CA SER A 65 6.71 4.88 -19.49
C SER A 65 6.54 6.19 -18.74
N GLU A 66 5.46 6.92 -19.05
CA GLU A 66 5.05 8.09 -18.29
C GLU A 66 4.96 7.75 -16.81
N GLN A 67 5.54 8.62 -15.99
CA GLN A 67 5.53 8.50 -14.55
C GLN A 67 4.10 8.82 -14.09
N ILE A 68 3.24 7.79 -14.01
CA ILE A 68 1.93 7.94 -13.39
C ILE A 68 2.19 8.17 -11.90
N ASP A 69 2.04 9.42 -11.48
CA ASP A 69 2.08 9.81 -10.08
C ASP A 69 0.86 9.20 -9.37
N VAL A 70 1.08 8.06 -8.72
CA VAL A 70 0.04 7.27 -8.00
C VAL A 70 -0.72 8.12 -6.97
N ARG A 71 -0.14 9.24 -6.51
CA ARG A 71 -0.83 10.18 -5.61
C ARG A 71 -1.92 10.97 -6.33
N LYS A 72 -1.74 11.26 -7.63
CA LYS A 72 -2.67 12.02 -8.45
C LYS A 72 -3.85 11.15 -8.88
N ASP A 73 -3.58 9.90 -9.27
CA ASP A 73 -4.58 8.92 -9.69
C ASP A 73 -5.58 8.58 -8.56
N ASN A 74 -5.10 8.40 -7.33
CA ASN A 74 -5.99 8.21 -6.18
C ASN A 74 -6.86 9.44 -5.90
N ARG A 75 -6.37 10.66 -6.13
CA ARG A 75 -7.13 11.89 -5.85
C ARG A 75 -8.25 12.11 -6.87
N GLU A 76 -7.99 11.81 -8.14
CA GLU A 76 -9.01 11.82 -9.20
C GLU A 76 -10.03 10.70 -9.03
N MET A 77 -9.61 9.49 -8.63
CA MET A 77 -10.53 8.35 -8.43
C MET A 77 -11.56 8.59 -7.31
N PHE A 78 -11.23 9.39 -6.29
CA PHE A 78 -12.16 9.75 -5.21
C PHE A 78 -12.88 11.10 -5.43
N GLY A 79 -12.70 11.76 -6.58
CA GLY A 79 -13.44 12.98 -6.92
C GLY A 79 -13.26 14.14 -5.94
N ILE A 80 -12.10 14.25 -5.30
CA ILE A 80 -11.80 15.36 -4.38
C ILE A 80 -11.39 16.57 -5.21
N GLU A 81 -12.38 17.26 -5.77
CA GLU A 81 -12.23 18.58 -6.36
C GLU A 81 -12.03 19.60 -5.23
N ASP A 82 -11.03 20.47 -5.36
CA ASP A 82 -10.82 21.59 -4.42
C ASP A 82 -11.97 22.59 -4.62
N GLY A 83 -13.09 22.34 -3.94
CA GLY A 83 -14.15 23.31 -3.75
C GLY A 83 -13.58 24.53 -3.02
N GLU A 84 -13.87 25.69 -3.59
CA GLU A 84 -13.45 27.04 -3.20
C GLU A 84 -13.27 27.24 -1.69
N SER A 85 -12.15 27.90 -1.34
CA SER A 85 -11.80 28.37 0.00
C SER A 85 -12.98 29.09 0.69
N TYR A 86 -13.73 28.38 1.52
CA TYR A 86 -14.67 29.01 2.44
C TYR A 86 -13.87 29.62 3.61
N GLU A 87 -13.71 30.93 3.58
CA GLU A 87 -13.09 31.68 4.66
C GLU A 87 -14.10 31.80 5.81
N PHE A 88 -13.90 31.03 6.88
CA PHE A 88 -14.72 31.09 8.08
C PHE A 88 -14.47 32.42 8.80
N ARG A 89 -15.35 33.41 8.62
CA ARG A 89 -15.35 34.63 9.42
C ARG A 89 -16.24 34.42 10.64
N SER A 90 -15.63 34.26 11.81
CA SER A 90 -16.35 34.31 13.09
C SER A 90 -16.84 35.75 13.36
N ALA A 91 -18.07 35.87 13.87
CA ALA A 91 -18.65 37.09 14.42
C ALA A 91 -18.12 37.38 15.83
#